data_AF-A0A964H740-F1
#
_entry.id   AF-A0A964H740-F1
#
_cell.length_a   1.000
_cell.length_b   1.000
_cell.length_c   1.000
_cell.angle_alpha   90.00
_cell.angle_beta   90.00
_cell.angle_gamma   90.00
#
_symmetry.space_group_name_H-M   'P 1'
#
loop_
_entity.id
_entity.type
_entity.pdbx_description
1 polymer ?
#
loop_
_entity_poly.entity_id
_entity_poly.type
_entity_poly.pdbx_seq_one_letter_code
_entity_poly.pdbx_strand_id
1 'polypeptide(L)'
;SQKRLHGVFLPLSSPKAQRLNSQIHYLFKTSAGDEVEMVQLGGKGVEKGKLFRQPGEIQKGRRLGFAPGSFQIDLYLPKSVKLKVVEFEKVVGGETIIGLF
;
A
#
# COMPACT_ATOMS: atom_id res chain seq x y z
N SER A 1 11.65 -4.09 1.63
CA SER A 1 11.73 -5.01 0.47
C SER A 1 10.41 -5.00 -0.29
N GLN A 2 10.33 -5.68 -1.44
CA GLN A 2 9.11 -5.78 -2.24
C GLN A 2 8.90 -7.22 -2.72
N LYS A 3 7.65 -7.68 -2.69
CA LYS A 3 7.22 -8.98 -3.23
C LYS A 3 5.96 -8.79 -4.07
N ARG A 4 5.88 -9.46 -5.22
CA ARG A 4 4.68 -9.46 -6.08
C ARG A 4 4.05 -10.84 -6.07
N LEU A 5 2.73 -10.87 -5.89
CA LEU A 5 1.90 -12.04 -6.15
C LEU A 5 1.17 -11.78 -7.48
N HIS A 6 1.48 -12.58 -8.49
CA HIS A 6 0.83 -12.47 -9.79
C HIS A 6 -0.60 -12.97 -9.71
N GLY A 7 -1.49 -12.30 -10.43
CA GLY A 7 -2.92 -12.59 -10.43
C GLY A 7 -3.62 -11.84 -11.55
N VAL A 8 -4.95 -11.88 -11.51
CA VAL A 8 -5.80 -11.14 -12.45
C VAL A 8 -6.10 -9.72 -11.95
N PHE A 9 -6.95 -8.99 -12.67
CA PHE A 9 -7.34 -7.61 -12.34
C PHE A 9 -8.87 -7.46 -12.38
N LEU A 10 -9.55 -8.25 -11.56
CA LEU A 10 -11.00 -8.16 -11.41
C LEU A 10 -11.39 -6.81 -10.76
N PRO A 11 -12.63 -6.31 -10.98
CA PRO A 11 -13.17 -5.21 -10.18
C PRO A 11 -13.08 -5.52 -8.69
N LEU A 12 -12.72 -4.53 -7.86
CA LEU A 12 -12.58 -4.71 -6.41
C LEU A 12 -13.89 -5.13 -5.72
N SER A 13 -15.04 -4.83 -6.33
CA SER A 13 -16.35 -5.31 -5.86
C SER A 13 -16.57 -6.82 -6.06
N SER A 14 -15.70 -7.51 -6.81
CA SER A 14 -15.81 -8.95 -6.98
C SER A 14 -15.44 -9.68 -5.69
N PRO A 15 -16.27 -10.62 -5.18
CA PRO A 15 -15.92 -11.43 -4.01
C PRO A 15 -14.64 -12.27 -4.19
N LYS A 16 -14.20 -12.46 -5.44
CA LYS A 16 -12.99 -13.21 -5.77
C LYS A 16 -11.74 -12.33 -5.85
N ALA A 17 -11.89 -11.00 -5.85
CA ALA A 17 -10.78 -10.06 -6.05
C ALA A 17 -9.66 -10.25 -5.02
N GLN A 18 -10.00 -10.36 -3.73
CA GLN A 18 -9.01 -10.51 -2.66
C GLN A 18 -8.08 -11.72 -2.86
N ARG A 19 -8.62 -12.83 -3.40
CA ARG A 19 -7.88 -14.08 -3.58
C ARG A 19 -7.15 -14.14 -4.92
N LEU A 20 -7.76 -13.61 -5.98
CA LEU A 20 -7.29 -13.85 -7.35
C LEU A 20 -6.54 -12.67 -7.95
N ASN A 21 -6.74 -11.45 -7.44
CA ASN A 21 -6.10 -10.29 -8.02
C ASN A 21 -4.62 -10.21 -7.67
N SER A 22 -3.84 -9.60 -8.56
CA SER A 22 -2.42 -9.38 -8.30
C SER A 22 -2.23 -8.47 -7.08
N GLN A 23 -1.25 -8.83 -6.24
CA GLN A 23 -0.88 -8.08 -5.05
C GLN A 23 0.58 -7.65 -5.12
N ILE A 24 0.88 -6.51 -4.53
CA ILE A 24 2.24 -6.07 -4.29
C ILE A 24 2.39 -5.76 -2.81
N HIS A 25 3.30 -6.48 -2.17
CA HIS A 25 3.67 -6.30 -0.77
C HIS A 25 4.92 -5.44 -0.71
N TYR A 26 4.87 -4.40 0.11
CA TYR A 26 5.99 -3.53 0.42
C TYR A 26 6.24 -3.59 1.92
N LEU A 27 7.42 -4.09 2.29
CA LEU A 27 7.87 -4.09 3.68
C LEU A 27 8.81 -2.90 3.88
N PHE A 28 8.42 -1.99 4.76
CA PHE A 28 9.22 -0.85 5.19
C PHE A 28 9.79 -1.12 6.56
N LYS A 29 11.04 -0.71 6.77
CA LYS A 29 11.69 -0.73 8.07
C LYS A 29 12.07 0.70 8.44
N THR A 30 11.65 1.17 9.61
CA THR A 30 12.02 2.49 10.12
C THR A 30 13.47 2.46 10.61
N SER A 31 14.08 3.64 10.77
CA SER A 31 15.41 3.75 11.40
C SER A 31 15.43 3.26 12.85
N ALA A 32 14.29 3.25 13.53
CA ALA A 32 14.12 2.71 14.87
C ALA A 32 13.92 1.18 14.88
N GLY A 33 13.77 0.55 13.71
CA GLY A 33 13.65 -0.89 13.55
C GLY A 33 12.21 -1.41 13.44
N ASP A 34 11.20 -0.54 13.52
CA ASP A 34 9.79 -0.93 13.34
C ASP A 34 9.53 -1.38 11.91
N GLU A 35 8.65 -2.36 11.77
CA GLU A 35 8.24 -2.88 10.47
C GLU A 35 6.80 -2.47 10.15
N VAL A 36 6.60 -1.98 8.93
CA VAL A 36 5.28 -1.64 8.37
C VAL A 36 5.13 -2.37 7.05
N GLU A 37 4.01 -3.07 6.87
CA GLU A 37 3.69 -3.69 5.60
C GLU A 37 2.55 -2.94 4.91
N MET A 38 2.77 -2.57 3.66
CA MET A 38 1.72 -2.06 2.78
C MET A 38 1.45 -3.11 1.71
N VAL A 39 0.20 -3.57 1.62
CA VAL A 39 -0.25 -4.48 0.57
C VAL A 39 -1.15 -3.71 -0.39
N GLN A 40 -0.76 -3.69 -1.65
CA GLN A 40 -1.56 -3.13 -2.73
C GLN A 40 -2.25 -4.25 -3.49
N LEU A 41 -3.59 -4.32 -3.39
CA LEU A 41 -4.43 -5.18 -4.21
C LEU A 41 -4.82 -4.46 -5.49
N GLY A 42 -4.44 -5.03 -6.63
CA GLY A 42 -4.69 -4.45 -7.94
C GLY A 42 -6.10 -4.72 -8.46
N GLY A 43 -6.87 -3.69 -8.78
CA GLY A 43 -8.15 -3.79 -9.46
C GLY A 43 -8.07 -3.59 -10.97
N LYS A 44 -9.22 -3.41 -11.62
CA LYS A 44 -9.33 -3.19 -13.07
C LYS A 44 -8.51 -1.96 -13.50
N GLY A 45 -7.64 -2.15 -14.50
CA GLY A 45 -6.85 -1.08 -15.12
C GLY A 45 -5.50 -0.76 -14.44
N VAL A 46 -5.21 -1.38 -13.29
CA VAL A 46 -3.98 -1.12 -12.52
C VAL A 46 -2.71 -1.69 -13.16
N GLU A 47 -2.86 -2.61 -14.11
CA GLU A 47 -1.78 -3.30 -14.84
C GLU A 47 -0.79 -2.34 -15.52
N LYS A 48 -1.24 -1.12 -15.84
CA LYS A 48 -0.43 -0.05 -16.45
C LYS A 48 0.37 0.77 -15.42
N GLY A 49 0.31 0.39 -14.15
CA GLY A 49 1.03 1.03 -13.05
C GLY A 49 2.54 0.92 -13.22
N LYS A 50 3.25 1.94 -12.72
CA LYS A 50 4.71 2.00 -12.76
C LYS A 50 5.26 2.26 -11.37
N LEU A 51 6.24 1.47 -10.96
CA LEU A 51 7.02 1.76 -9.78
C LEU A 51 8.11 2.78 -10.16
N PHE A 52 8.24 3.85 -9.39
CA PHE A 52 9.24 4.89 -9.68
C PHE A 52 10.59 4.60 -9.03
N ARG A 53 10.60 3.78 -7.97
CA ARG A 53 11.80 3.46 -7.20
C ARG A 53 11.87 1.98 -6.93
N GLN A 54 13.04 1.40 -7.16
CA GLN A 54 13.34 0.05 -6.70
C GLN A 54 13.46 0.03 -5.16
N PRO A 55 13.36 -1.15 -4.51
CA PRO A 55 13.58 -1.26 -3.07
C PRO A 55 14.90 -0.61 -2.63
N GLY A 56 14.83 0.16 -1.54
CA GLY A 56 15.95 0.92 -1.02
C GLY A 56 15.45 1.99 -0.04
N GLU A 57 16.31 2.96 0.27
CA GLU A 57 15.94 4.07 1.13
C GLU A 57 14.87 4.97 0.49
N ILE A 58 13.84 5.29 1.26
CA ILE A 58 12.77 6.22 0.89
C ILE A 58 12.63 7.26 1.98
N GLN A 59 12.60 8.52 1.56
CA GLN A 59 12.27 9.64 2.42
C GLN A 59 10.76 9.81 2.53
N LYS A 60 10.29 10.27 3.69
CA LYS A 60 8.90 10.66 3.91
C LYS A 60 8.44 11.65 2.83
N GLY A 61 7.21 11.48 2.34
CA GLY A 61 6.60 12.34 1.31
C GLY A 61 7.04 12.06 -0.13
N ARG A 62 7.97 11.12 -0.37
CA ARG A 62 8.34 10.73 -1.74
C ARG A 62 7.34 9.74 -2.32
N ARG A 63 7.06 9.87 -3.62
CA ARG A 63 6.23 8.93 -4.38
C ARG A 63 6.98 7.62 -4.61
N LEU A 64 6.37 6.51 -4.22
CA LEU A 64 6.86 5.15 -4.47
C LEU A 64 6.59 4.71 -5.92
N GLY A 65 5.41 5.03 -6.43
CA GLY A 65 4.97 4.64 -7.76
C GLY A 65 3.66 5.31 -8.14
N PHE A 66 3.08 4.80 -9.21
CA PHE A 66 1.80 5.23 -9.76
C PHE A 66 1.01 3.99 -10.17
N ALA A 67 -0.28 4.00 -9.82
CA ALA A 67 -1.22 2.94 -10.15
C ALA A 67 -2.48 3.59 -10.73
N PRO A 68 -2.73 3.49 -12.05
CA PRO A 68 -3.97 3.97 -12.64
C PRO A 68 -5.12 3.02 -12.28
N GLY A 69 -6.36 3.48 -12.46
CA GLY A 69 -7.55 2.64 -12.21
C GLY A 69 -7.85 2.44 -10.73
N SER A 70 -8.47 1.31 -10.40
CA SER A 70 -8.87 0.99 -9.03
C SER A 70 -7.86 0.09 -8.34
N PHE A 71 -7.59 0.39 -7.07
CA PHE A 71 -6.76 -0.43 -6.19
C PHE A 71 -7.21 -0.24 -4.74
N GLN A 72 -6.88 -1.20 -3.89
CA GLN A 72 -7.03 -1.12 -2.45
C GLN A 72 -5.65 -1.19 -1.80
N ILE A 73 -5.47 -0.44 -0.71
CA ILE A 73 -4.27 -0.49 0.12
C ILE A 73 -4.67 -1.00 1.49
N ASP A 74 -4.03 -2.09 1.91
CA ASP A 74 -4.07 -2.57 3.28
C ASP A 74 -2.75 -2.17 3.95
N LEU A 75 -2.83 -1.54 5.13
CA LEU A 75 -1.66 -1.10 5.89
C LEU A 75 -1.61 -1.84 7.23
N TYR A 76 -0.55 -2.62 7.43
CA TYR A 76 -0.29 -3.35 8.67
C TYR A 76 0.75 -2.59 9.48
N LEU A 77 0.34 -2.17 10.68
CA LEU A 77 1.14 -1.38 11.60
C LEU A 77 1.46 -2.19 12.87
N PRO A 78 2.61 -1.94 13.52
CA PRO A 78 2.88 -2.48 14.85
C PRO A 78 1.80 -2.07 15.85
N LYS A 79 1.52 -2.94 16.82
CA LYS A 79 0.53 -2.68 17.88
C LYS A 79 0.85 -1.44 18.73
N SER A 80 2.11 -0.99 18.75
CA SER A 80 2.55 0.23 19.44
C SER A 80 2.06 1.52 18.77
N VAL A 81 1.70 1.47 17.49
CA VAL A 81 1.33 2.67 16.74
C VAL A 81 0.03 3.27 17.26
N LYS A 82 0.09 4.54 17.66
CA LYS A 82 -1.07 5.34 18.03
C LYS A 82 -1.70 5.91 16.77
N LEU A 83 -2.85 5.35 16.36
CA LEU A 83 -3.62 5.84 15.22
C LEU A 83 -4.06 7.29 15.43
N LYS A 84 -4.03 8.07 14.35
CA LYS A 84 -4.40 9.49 14.29
C LYS A 84 -5.54 9.79 13.31
N VAL A 85 -6.07 8.74 12.71
CA VAL A 85 -7.24 8.78 11.82
C VAL A 85 -8.35 7.94 12.41
N VAL A 86 -9.59 8.23 12.01
CA VAL A 86 -10.78 7.45 12.38
C VAL A 86 -11.40 6.75 11.16
N GLU A 87 -12.32 5.82 11.40
CA GLU A 87 -13.05 5.15 10.32
C GLU A 87 -13.75 6.18 9.41
N PHE A 88 -13.72 5.88 8.11
CA PHE A 88 -14.30 6.71 7.04
C PHE A 88 -13.65 8.10 6.83
N GLU A 89 -12.58 8.43 7.56
CA GLU A 89 -11.82 9.65 7.32
C GLU A 89 -11.14 9.63 5.95
N LYS A 90 -11.27 10.73 5.20
CA LYS A 90 -10.57 10.91 3.93
C LYS A 90 -9.13 11.35 4.20
N VAL A 91 -8.18 10.63 3.62
CA VAL A 91 -6.74 10.89 3.78
C VAL A 91 -6.11 11.42 2.49
N VAL A 92 -5.09 12.25 2.62
CA VAL A 92 -4.29 12.79 1.50
C VAL A 92 -2.85 12.29 1.63
N GLY A 93 -2.37 11.62 0.58
CA GLY A 93 -1.03 11.04 0.56
C GLY A 93 0.06 12.10 0.65
N GLY A 94 0.97 11.94 1.61
CA GLY A 94 2.06 12.90 1.88
C GLY A 94 1.71 14.00 2.88
N GLU A 95 0.43 14.14 3.26
CA GLU A 95 -0.05 15.18 4.16
C GLU A 95 -0.67 14.59 5.43
N THR A 96 -1.63 13.67 5.28
CA THR A 96 -2.31 13.06 6.43
C THR A 96 -1.39 12.10 7.18
N ILE A 97 -1.33 12.24 8.50
CA ILE A 97 -0.63 11.32 9.41
C ILE A 97 -1.61 10.24 9.84
N ILE A 98 -1.38 8.99 9.43
CA ILE A 98 -2.22 7.83 9.79
C ILE A 98 -1.98 7.41 11.26
N GLY A 99 -0.73 7.49 11.71
CA GLY A 99 -0.36 7.10 13.07
C GLY A 99 1.04 7.56 13.44
N LEU A 100 1.35 7.47 14.73
CA LEU A 100 2.66 7.77 15.29
C LEU A 100 3.20 6.53 16.01
N PHE A 101 4.49 6.26 15.81
CA PHE A 101 5.25 5.25 16.54
C PHE A 101 5.56 5.75 17.95
#